data_AF-A0A6G3WK01-F1
#
_entry.id   AF-A0A6G3WK01-F1
#
_cell.length_a   1.000
_cell.length_b   1.000
_cell.length_c   1.000
_cell.angle_alpha   90.00
_cell.angle_beta   90.00
_cell.angle_gamma   90.00
#
_symmetry.space_group_name_H-M   'P 1'
#
loop_
_entity.id
_entity.type
_entity.pdbx_description
1 polymer ?
#
loop_
_entity_poly.entity_id
_entity_poly.type
_entity_poly.pdbx_seq_one_letter_code
_entity_poly.pdbx_strand_id
1 'polypeptide(L)' 'GLLEGIENADSVTVDYHKSFFQPVSSSAVLVRDRATLRHATYHAEYLNPRRMAEERIPNQVDKSLQTTRRFDALKL' A
#
# COMPACT_ATOMS: atom_id res chain seq x y z
N GLY A 1 6.18 26.29 -1.80
CA GLY A 1 5.45 25.72 -2.97
C GLY A 1 4.10 25.15 -2.54
N LEU A 2 3.23 24.71 -3.46
CA LEU A 2 1.87 24.24 -3.09
C LEU A 2 1.84 23.02 -2.14
N LEU A 3 2.93 22.27 -2.04
CA LEU A 3 3.08 21.11 -1.16
C LEU A 3 4.13 21.32 -0.05
N GLU A 4 4.49 22.57 0.23
CA GLU A 4 5.44 22.87 1.31
C GLU A 4 4.88 22.41 2.66
N GLY A 5 5.68 21.67 3.44
CA GLY A 5 5.26 21.07 4.70
C GLY A 5 4.72 19.64 4.59
N ILE A 6 4.54 19.09 3.37
CA ILE A 6 4.10 17.70 3.17
C ILE A 6 5.05 16.68 3.80
N GLU A 7 6.33 17.03 3.88
CA GLU A 7 7.37 16.26 4.52
C GLU A 7 7.20 16.15 6.04
N ASN A 8 6.21 16.82 6.65
CA ASN A 8 5.80 16.67 8.05
C ASN A 8 4.54 15.78 8.24
N ALA A 9 3.85 15.38 7.16
CA ALA A 9 2.66 14.53 7.25
C ALA A 9 2.99 13.06 7.56
N ASP A 10 2.27 12.42 8.48
CA ASP A 10 2.49 10.99 8.79
C ASP A 10 2.07 10.06 7.65
N SER A 11 1.13 10.51 6.82
CA SER A 11 0.68 9.82 5.62
C SER A 11 0.14 10.80 4.58
N VAL A 12 0.11 10.35 3.32
CA VAL A 12 -0.42 11.09 2.18
C VAL A 12 -1.21 10.13 1.30
N THR A 13 -2.41 10.53 0.87
CA THR A 13 -3.16 9.81 -0.16
C THR A 13 -2.99 10.49 -1.51
N VAL A 14 -2.75 9.71 -2.56
CA VAL A 14 -2.64 10.20 -3.93
C VAL A 14 -3.68 9.51 -4.81
N ASP A 15 -4.54 10.29 -5.45
CA ASP A 15 -5.52 9.78 -6.42
C ASP A 15 -4.99 9.96 -7.85
N TYR A 16 -4.27 8.96 -8.35
CA TYR A 16 -3.74 8.99 -9.71
C TYR A 16 -4.84 9.13 -10.77
N HIS A 17 -6.02 8.59 -10.50
CA HIS A 17 -7.17 8.70 -11.41
C HIS A 17 -7.80 10.10 -11.49
N LYS A 18 -7.29 11.07 -10.71
CA LYS A 18 -7.70 12.48 -10.80
C LYS A 18 -6.70 13.32 -11.57
N SER A 19 -5.43 13.26 -11.19
CA SER A 19 -4.40 14.20 -11.68
C SER A 19 -3.39 13.60 -12.64
N PHE A 20 -3.41 12.27 -12.85
CA PHE A 20 -2.36 11.54 -13.58
C PHE A 20 -2.90 10.68 -14.73
N PHE A 21 -4.10 11.00 -15.24
CA PHE A 21 -4.72 10.34 -16.39
C PHE A 21 -4.86 8.81 -16.27
N GLN A 22 -4.89 8.30 -15.05
CA GLN A 22 -5.08 6.88 -14.78
C GLN A 22 -6.56 6.51 -14.81
N PRO A 23 -6.96 5.40 -15.45
CA PRO A 23 -8.33 4.91 -15.36
C PRO A 23 -8.72 4.58 -13.90
N VAL A 24 -9.98 4.88 -13.54
CA VAL A 24 -10.56 4.50 -12.24
C VAL A 24 -10.56 2.97 -12.10
N SER A 25 -10.20 2.40 -10.94
CA SER A 25 -9.70 3.02 -9.69
C SER A 25 -8.18 3.02 -9.63
N SER A 26 -7.53 4.16 -9.38
CA SER A 26 -6.06 4.22 -9.20
C SER A 26 -5.68 5.22 -8.11
N SER A 27 -5.19 4.73 -6.98
CA SER A 27 -4.75 5.55 -5.85
C SER A 27 -3.68 4.84 -5.01
N ALA A 28 -2.98 5.60 -4.17
CA ALA A 28 -2.03 5.08 -3.19
C ALA A 28 -2.19 5.77 -1.84
N VAL A 29 -1.86 5.03 -0.78
CA VAL A 29 -1.61 5.56 0.57
C VAL A 29 -0.12 5.44 0.84
N LEU A 30 0.55 6.57 1.00
CA LEU A 30 1.95 6.66 1.40
C LEU A 30 1.99 6.88 2.91
N VAL A 31 2.81 6.12 3.63
CA VAL A 31 3.06 6.33 5.06
C VAL A 31 4.53 6.66 5.28
N ARG A 32 4.81 7.57 6.23
CA ARG A 32 6.18 7.92 6.61
C ARG A 32 6.92 6.73 7.22
N ASP A 33 6.28 6.08 8.19
CA ASP A 33 6.81 4.91 8.88
C ASP A 33 6.09 3.65 8.38
N ARG A 34 6.88 2.68 7.90
CA ARG A 34 6.37 1.36 7.50
C ARG A 34 5.66 0.63 8.64
N ALA A 35 6.05 0.87 9.89
CA ALA A 35 5.47 0.21 11.05
C ALA A 35 3.99 0.56 11.24
N THR A 36 3.56 1.72 10.73
CA THR A 36 2.15 2.14 10.71
C THR A 36 1.26 1.12 9.99
N LEU A 37 1.77 0.46 8.94
CA LEU A 37 0.99 -0.55 8.21
C LEU A 37 0.86 -1.89 8.94
N ARG A 38 1.54 -2.10 10.07
CA ARG A 38 1.39 -3.33 10.88
C ARG A 38 -0.07 -3.58 11.28
N HIS A 39 -0.85 -2.51 11.45
CA HIS A 39 -2.26 -2.61 11.82
C HIS A 39 -3.16 -3.15 10.69
N ALA A 40 -2.70 -3.11 9.44
CA ALA A 40 -3.39 -3.72 8.30
C ALA A 40 -3.00 -5.20 8.09
N THR A 41 -2.03 -5.72 8.84
CA THR A 41 -1.53 -7.08 8.68
C THR A 41 -2.36 -8.08 9.47
N TYR A 42 -2.76 -9.16 8.82
CA TYR A 42 -3.43 -10.31 9.43
C TYR A 42 -2.73 -11.61 9.02
N HIS A 43 -2.46 -12.51 9.97
CA HIS A 43 -1.83 -13.81 9.71
C HIS A 43 -2.88 -14.86 9.33
N ALA A 44 -2.73 -15.44 8.15
CA ALA A 44 -3.50 -16.57 7.65
C ALA A 44 -2.56 -17.58 6.99
N GLU A 45 -2.41 -18.78 7.59
CA GLU A 45 -1.38 -19.74 7.18
C GLU A 45 -1.41 -20.13 5.69
N TYR A 46 -2.59 -20.10 5.05
CA TYR A 46 -2.74 -20.42 3.63
C TYR A 46 -2.40 -19.26 2.68
N LEU A 47 -2.32 -18.01 3.18
CA LEU A 47 -2.01 -16.81 2.39
C LEU A 47 -0.59 -16.30 2.65
N ASN A 48 -0.17 -16.32 3.91
CA ASN A 48 1.06 -15.69 4.37
C ASN A 48 1.73 -16.50 5.51
N PRO A 49 2.15 -17.75 5.23
CA PRO A 49 2.77 -18.60 6.25
C PRO A 49 4.06 -17.96 6.79
N ARG A 50 4.35 -18.19 8.07
CA ARG A 50 5.46 -17.49 8.78
C ARG A 50 6.82 -17.66 8.09
N ARG A 51 7.08 -18.84 7.52
CA ARG A 51 8.30 -19.12 6.74
C ARG A 51 8.55 -18.10 5.62
N MET A 52 7.49 -17.62 4.96
CA MET A 52 7.63 -16.63 3.88
C MET A 52 8.13 -15.29 4.42
N ALA A 53 7.70 -14.90 5.63
CA ALA A 53 8.19 -13.70 6.29
C ALA A 53 9.65 -13.85 6.74
N GLU A 54 10.03 -15.02 7.26
CA GLU A 54 11.41 -15.36 7.65
C GLU A 54 12.37 -15.33 6.45
N GLU A 55 11.93 -15.91 5.32
CA GLU A 55 12.64 -15.90 4.03
C GLU A 55 12.57 -14.55 3.30
N ARG A 56 11.85 -13.56 3.86
CA ARG A 56 11.63 -12.22 3.29
C ARG A 56 11.01 -12.24 1.90
N ILE A 57 10.17 -13.24 1.63
CA ILE A 57 9.42 -13.34 0.39
C ILE A 57 8.36 -12.23 0.36
N PRO A 58 8.29 -11.40 -0.70
CA PRO A 58 7.33 -10.32 -0.76
C PRO A 58 5.88 -10.80 -0.69
N ASN A 59 5.14 -10.33 0.30
CA ASN A 59 3.70 -10.54 0.41
C ASN A 59 2.94 -9.20 0.28
N GLN A 60 1.88 -9.21 -0.53
CA GLN A 60 1.02 -8.06 -0.79
C GLN A 60 -0.33 -8.13 -0.07
N VAL A 61 -0.71 -9.31 0.44
CA VAL A 61 -1.95 -9.52 1.20
C VAL A 61 -1.88 -8.81 2.56
N ASP A 62 -0.71 -8.80 3.19
CA ASP A 62 -0.51 -8.25 4.54
C ASP A 62 -0.43 -6.72 4.60
N LYS A 63 -0.59 -6.08 3.45
CA LYS A 63 -0.43 -4.63 3.26
C LYS A 63 -1.75 -3.96 2.90
N SER A 64 -2.87 -4.68 3.00
CA SER A 64 -4.18 -4.21 2.59
C SER A 64 -5.26 -4.82 3.47
N LEU A 65 -6.38 -4.11 3.59
CA LEU A 65 -7.62 -4.67 4.15
C LEU A 65 -8.30 -5.66 3.19
N GLN A 66 -7.85 -5.71 1.93
CA GLN A 66 -8.37 -6.61 0.91
C GLN A 66 -7.42 -7.79 0.70
N THR A 67 -7.94 -9.02 0.76
CA THR A 67 -7.19 -10.22 0.39
C THR A 67 -6.85 -10.21 -1.11
N THR A 68 -7.87 -10.15 -1.96
CA THR A 68 -7.72 -10.09 -3.41
C THR A 68 -7.80 -8.64 -3.88
N ARG A 69 -6.84 -8.21 -4.71
CA ARG A 69 -6.83 -6.87 -5.32
C ARG A 69 -6.38 -6.90 -6.77
N ARG A 70 -6.83 -5.93 -7.56
CA ARG A 70 -6.40 -5.75 -8.96
C ARG A 70 -4.94 -5.30 -9.00
N PHE A 71 -4.26 -5.61 -10.11
CA PHE A 71 -2.91 -5.12 -10.37
C PHE A 71 -2.92 -3.69 -10.91
N ASP A 72 -3.54 -2.76 -10.16
CA ASP A 72 -3.64 -1.34 -10.54
C ASP A 72 -2.29 -0.63 -10.62
N ALA A 73 -1.23 -1.24 -10.10
CA ALA A 73 0.13 -0.73 -10.26
C ALA A 73 0.71 -0.94 -11.67
N LEU A 74 0.12 -1.82 -12.51
CA LEU A 74 0.60 -2.03 -13.89
C LEU A 74 0.32 -0.84 -14.82
N LYS A 75 -0.74 -0.08 -14.52
CA LYS A 75 -1.12 1.10 -15.31
C LYS A 75 -0.36 2.38 -14.89
N LEU A 76 0.29 2.36 -13.71
CA LEU A 76 1.04 3.50 -13.15
C LEU A 76 2.36 3.75 -13.88
#